data_AF-A0A2V9QCH2-F1
#
_entry.id   AF-A0A2V9QCH2-F1
#
_cell.length_a   1.000
_cell.length_b   1.000
_cell.length_c   1.000
_cell.angle_alpha   90.00
_cell.angle_beta   90.00
_cell.angle_gamma   90.00
#
_symmetry.space_group_name_H-M   'P 1'
#
loop_
_entity.id
_entity.type
_entity.pdbx_description
1 polymer ?
#
loop_
_entity_poly.entity_id
_entity_poly.type
_entity_poly.pdbx_seq_one_letter_code
_entity_poly.pdbx_strand_id
1 'polypeptide(L)'
;MATPGIGVNAPSQASLTNLVEQKLRAEGVVKVGAGWFVTIAVLSMINSVLSMSGAGIRFIFGLGIARYVDLLAHQAGQSGFALDLIINGFVAGLFVIFWRFARKSEQWAFVVGMAIYVLDAALVFYFKDILAAAFHAYALYRIYTGMSGIPALQRLQQALAPAGAPIQPR
;
A
#
# COMPACT_ATOMS: atom_id res chain seq x y z
N MET A 1 -57.04 -18.63 -17.74
CA MET A 1 -56.29 -17.38 -17.45
C MET A 1 -54.84 -17.80 -17.24
N ALA A 2 -53.94 -17.50 -18.18
CA ALA A 2 -52.54 -17.94 -18.13
C ALA A 2 -51.67 -16.84 -17.53
N THR A 3 -51.03 -17.13 -16.41
CA THR A 3 -50.09 -16.24 -15.73
C THR A 3 -48.76 -16.25 -16.49
N PRO A 4 -48.20 -15.10 -16.93
CA PRO A 4 -46.90 -15.08 -17.58
C PRO A 4 -45.82 -15.33 -16.53
N GLY A 5 -45.08 -16.43 -16.68
CA GLY A 5 -43.89 -16.70 -15.87
C GLY A 5 -42.85 -15.60 -16.10
N ILE A 6 -42.48 -14.90 -15.03
CA ILE A 6 -41.37 -13.96 -15.01
C ILE A 6 -40.09 -14.77 -15.22
N GLY A 7 -39.60 -14.80 -16.45
CA GLY A 7 -38.32 -15.39 -16.79
C GLY A 7 -37.19 -14.54 -16.19
N VAL A 8 -36.74 -14.92 -14.99
CA VAL A 8 -35.49 -14.42 -14.44
C VAL A 8 -34.37 -15.03 -15.29
N ASN A 9 -33.96 -14.31 -16.34
CA ASN A 9 -32.86 -14.75 -17.20
C ASN A 9 -31.59 -14.83 -16.35
N ALA A 10 -31.17 -16.06 -16.05
CA ALA A 10 -29.86 -16.31 -15.47
C ALA A 10 -28.78 -15.69 -16.39
N PRO A 11 -27.74 -15.05 -15.84
CA PRO A 11 -26.67 -14.48 -16.64
C PRO A 11 -26.08 -15.55 -17.56
N SER A 12 -25.91 -15.22 -18.85
CA SER A 12 -25.32 -16.14 -19.83
C SER A 12 -23.91 -16.53 -19.42
N GLN A 13 -23.44 -17.73 -19.79
CA GLN A 13 -22.09 -18.19 -19.46
C GLN A 13 -21.00 -17.18 -19.88
N ALA A 14 -21.15 -16.54 -21.05
CA ALA A 14 -20.25 -15.48 -21.51
C ALA A 14 -20.26 -14.24 -20.59
N SER A 15 -21.41 -13.84 -20.04
CA SER A 15 -21.51 -12.72 -19.11
C SER A 15 -20.86 -13.02 -17.76
N LEU A 16 -20.97 -14.26 -17.27
CA LEU A 16 -20.31 -14.69 -16.03
C LEU A 16 -18.78 -14.68 -16.17
N THR A 17 -18.25 -15.20 -17.29
CA THR A 17 -16.80 -15.15 -17.57
C THR A 17 -16.28 -13.72 -17.59
N ASN A 18 -17.01 -12.80 -18.23
CA ASN A 18 -16.65 -11.38 -18.26
C ASN A 18 -16.63 -10.75 -16.86
N LEU A 19 -17.62 -11.07 -16.01
CA LEU A 19 -17.68 -10.56 -14.64
C LEU A 19 -16.52 -11.09 -13.77
N VAL A 20 -16.19 -12.37 -13.91
CA VAL A 20 -15.05 -13.00 -13.22
C VAL A 20 -13.74 -12.35 -13.66
N GLU A 21 -13.54 -12.14 -14.97
CA GLU A 21 -12.36 -11.47 -15.49
C GLU A 21 -12.23 -10.04 -14.97
N GLN A 22 -13.32 -9.27 -14.98
CA GLN A 22 -13.35 -7.92 -14.42
C GLN A 22 -13.00 -7.91 -12.93
N LYS A 23 -13.52 -8.87 -12.16
CA LYS A 23 -13.20 -9.02 -10.72
C LYS A 23 -11.70 -9.27 -10.54
N LEU A 24 -11.12 -10.19 -11.30
CA LEU A 24 -9.69 -10.52 -11.22
C LEU A 24 -8.82 -9.30 -11.54
N ARG A 25 -9.17 -8.54 -12.58
CA ARG A 25 -8.49 -7.29 -12.93
C ARG A 25 -8.58 -6.25 -11.80
N ALA A 26 -9.76 -6.03 -11.24
CA ALA A 26 -9.97 -5.10 -10.13
C ALA A 26 -9.18 -5.52 -8.88
N GLU A 27 -9.18 -6.81 -8.54
CA GLU A 27 -8.39 -7.36 -7.44
C GLU A 27 -6.89 -7.20 -7.67
N GLY A 28 -6.44 -7.38 -8.92
CA GLY A 28 -5.06 -7.12 -9.34
C GLY A 28 -4.64 -5.67 -9.08
N VAL A 29 -5.46 -4.70 -9.45
CA VAL A 29 -5.19 -3.27 -9.22
C VAL A 29 -5.02 -2.97 -7.72
N VAL A 30 -5.93 -3.48 -6.88
CA VAL A 30 -5.85 -3.30 -5.42
C VAL A 30 -4.58 -3.93 -4.86
N LYS A 31 -4.25 -5.17 -5.25
CA LYS A 31 -3.05 -5.87 -4.78
C LYS A 31 -1.76 -5.22 -5.23
N VAL A 32 -1.70 -4.73 -6.47
CA VAL A 32 -0.54 -4.00 -7.00
C VAL A 32 -0.34 -2.71 -6.22
N GLY A 33 -1.39 -1.95 -5.93
CA GLY A 33 -1.29 -0.75 -5.09
C GLY A 33 -0.89 -1.07 -3.65
N ALA A 34 -1.49 -2.09 -3.03
CA ALA A 34 -1.10 -2.55 -1.69
C ALA A 34 0.38 -2.99 -1.63
N GLY A 35 0.88 -3.61 -2.71
CA GLY A 35 2.27 -4.07 -2.82
C GLY A 35 3.31 -2.97 -2.59
N TRP A 36 2.97 -1.71 -2.88
CA TRP A 36 3.86 -0.57 -2.66
C TRP A 36 4.22 -0.37 -1.19
N PHE A 37 3.36 -0.75 -0.24
CA PHE A 37 3.71 -0.72 1.18
C PHE A 37 4.89 -1.65 1.50
N VAL A 38 4.93 -2.86 0.92
CA VAL A 38 6.09 -3.75 1.07
C VAL A 38 7.30 -3.22 0.31
N THR A 39 7.12 -2.63 -0.88
CA THR A 39 8.23 -1.98 -1.59
C THR A 39 8.88 -0.91 -0.74
N ILE A 40 8.09 -0.05 -0.09
CA ILE A 40 8.58 0.98 0.85
C ILE A 40 9.30 0.31 2.03
N ALA A 41 8.73 -0.72 2.65
CA ALA A 41 9.35 -1.44 3.76
C ALA A 41 10.72 -2.04 3.37
N VAL A 42 10.81 -2.71 2.23
CA VAL A 42 12.05 -3.31 1.72
C VAL A 42 13.10 -2.25 1.43
N LEU A 43 12.73 -1.17 0.73
CA LEU A 43 13.66 -0.07 0.46
C LEU A 43 14.16 0.59 1.75
N SER A 44 13.29 0.73 2.76
CA SER A 44 13.65 1.24 4.08
C SER A 44 14.68 0.36 4.78
N MET A 45 14.51 -0.96 4.71
CA MET A 45 15.49 -1.91 5.26
C MET A 45 16.83 -1.86 4.51
N ILE A 46 16.80 -1.74 3.17
CA ILE A 46 18.02 -1.58 2.36
C ILE A 46 18.78 -0.33 2.80
N ASN A 47 18.08 0.78 3.10
CA ASN A 47 18.74 2.00 3.58
C ASN A 47 19.50 1.79 4.88
N SER A 48 18.88 1.13 5.86
CA SER A 48 19.51 0.89 7.15
C SER A 48 20.71 -0.07 7.03
N VAL A 49 20.67 -1.04 6.11
CA VAL A 49 21.83 -1.91 5.83
C VAL A 49 22.95 -1.13 5.14
N LEU A 50 22.62 -0.23 4.21
CA LEU A 50 23.62 0.59 3.52
C LEU A 50 24.26 1.62 4.46
N SER A 51 23.50 2.24 5.38
CA SER A 51 24.06 3.13 6.40
C SER A 51 25.05 2.39 7.31
N MET A 52 24.77 1.11 7.64
CA MET A 52 25.66 0.24 8.41
C MET A 52 26.98 -0.11 7.68
N SER A 53 26.98 -0.15 6.36
CA SER A 53 28.15 -0.60 5.57
C SER A 53 29.36 0.36 5.63
N GLY A 54 29.18 1.58 6.17
CA GLY A 54 30.24 2.59 6.23
C GLY A 54 30.68 3.13 4.87
N ALA A 55 30.04 2.70 3.77
CA ALA A 55 30.43 3.02 2.40
C ALA A 55 30.22 4.50 2.00
N GLY A 56 29.66 5.32 2.88
CA GLY A 56 29.34 6.73 2.60
C GLY A 56 28.25 6.92 1.53
N ILE A 57 27.65 5.84 1.05
CA ILE A 57 26.60 5.86 0.02
C ILE A 57 25.27 6.16 0.71
N ARG A 58 24.79 7.39 0.51
CA ARG A 58 23.45 7.82 0.95
C ARG A 58 22.43 7.36 -0.09
N PHE A 59 21.62 6.36 0.24
CA PHE A 59 20.57 5.90 -0.67
C PHE A 59 19.43 6.92 -0.73
N ILE A 60 19.17 7.43 -1.92
CA ILE A 60 18.32 8.61 -2.14
C ILE A 60 16.82 8.27 -1.96
N PHE A 61 16.44 7.00 -2.14
CA PHE A 61 15.04 6.54 -2.08
C PHE A 61 14.56 6.17 -0.67
N GLY A 62 15.17 6.72 0.37
CA GLY A 62 14.78 6.46 1.75
C GLY A 62 13.68 7.34 2.32
N LEU A 63 13.06 6.81 3.38
CA LEU A 63 12.11 7.54 4.24
C LEU A 63 12.74 8.84 4.72
N GLY A 64 11.98 9.93 4.72
CA GLY A 64 12.39 11.20 5.29
C GLY A 64 12.84 11.08 6.76
N ILE A 65 12.17 10.20 7.52
CA ILE A 65 12.50 9.88 8.92
C ILE A 65 13.94 9.36 9.06
N ALA A 66 14.42 8.50 8.14
CA ALA A 66 15.78 7.94 8.23
C ALA A 66 16.85 9.04 8.21
N ARG A 67 16.63 10.12 7.44
CA ARG A 67 17.57 11.25 7.38
C ARG A 67 17.55 12.10 8.65
N TYR A 68 16.37 12.28 9.24
CA TYR A 68 16.24 13.00 10.50
C TYR A 68 16.93 12.23 11.64
N VAL A 69 16.80 10.90 11.65
CA VAL A 69 17.47 10.03 12.61
C VAL A 69 18.99 10.03 12.39
N ASP A 70 19.47 9.95 11.15
CA ASP A 70 20.91 10.03 10.84
C ASP A 70 21.55 11.34 11.35
N LEU A 71 20.86 12.48 11.21
CA LEU A 71 21.33 13.77 11.69
C LEU A 71 21.46 13.80 13.23
N LEU A 72 20.52 13.20 13.94
CA LEU A 72 20.58 13.06 15.40
C LEU A 72 21.61 12.02 15.83
N ALA A 73 21.73 10.92 15.10
CA ALA A 73 22.66 9.82 15.37
C ALA A 73 24.13 10.26 15.24
N HIS A 74 24.45 11.09 14.24
CA HIS A 74 25.80 11.65 14.09
C HIS A 74 26.21 12.59 15.22
N GLN A 75 25.25 13.18 15.95
CA GLN A 75 25.54 13.97 17.15
C GLN A 75 25.74 13.10 18.40
N ALA A 76 25.24 11.85 18.39
CA ALA A 76 25.23 10.95 19.54
C ALA A 76 26.35 9.89 19.54
N GLY A 77 27.10 9.73 18.44
CA GLY A 77 28.17 8.73 18.34
C GLY A 77 27.63 7.30 18.16
N GLN A 78 28.27 6.30 18.79
CA GLN A 78 27.97 4.87 18.58
C GLN A 78 26.54 4.45 18.97
N SER A 79 25.86 5.21 19.84
CA SER A 79 24.46 5.01 20.24
C SER A 79 23.45 5.39 19.16
N GLY A 80 23.83 6.26 18.21
CA GLY A 80 22.99 6.67 17.09
C GLY A 80 22.69 5.54 16.11
N PHE A 81 23.59 4.56 16.01
CA PHE A 81 23.45 3.42 15.11
C PHE A 81 22.34 2.44 15.53
N ALA A 82 22.28 2.09 16.81
CA ALA A 82 21.23 1.21 17.32
C ALA A 82 19.84 1.85 17.20
N LEU A 83 19.77 3.17 17.38
CA LEU A 83 18.54 3.95 17.26
C LEU A 83 18.01 3.94 15.81
N ASP A 84 18.87 4.09 14.81
CA ASP A 84 18.49 4.04 13.39
C ASP A 84 17.89 2.68 13.00
N LEU A 85 18.53 1.58 13.40
CA LEU A 85 18.04 0.24 13.11
C LEU A 85 16.68 -0.04 13.75
N ILE A 86 16.48 0.39 15.00
CA ILE A 86 15.21 0.22 15.71
C ILE A 86 14.09 1.02 15.02
N ILE A 87 14.34 2.28 14.67
CA ILE A 87 13.33 3.14 14.05
C ILE A 87 13.00 2.63 12.64
N ASN A 88 13.99 2.37 11.79
CA ASN A 88 13.76 1.86 10.44
C ASN A 88 13.08 0.48 10.46
N GLY A 89 13.48 -0.40 11.37
CA GLY A 89 12.84 -1.71 11.56
C GLY A 89 11.38 -1.57 11.99
N PHE A 90 11.07 -0.66 12.92
CA PHE A 90 9.70 -0.38 13.34
C PHE A 90 8.84 0.15 12.20
N VAL A 91 9.34 1.12 11.43
CA VAL A 91 8.61 1.70 10.31
C VAL A 91 8.40 0.67 9.20
N ALA A 92 9.42 -0.13 8.87
CA ALA A 92 9.28 -1.23 7.92
C ALA A 92 8.21 -2.25 8.37
N GLY A 93 8.22 -2.62 9.66
CA GLY A 93 7.20 -3.49 10.25
C GLY A 93 5.78 -2.92 10.13
N LEU A 94 5.63 -1.61 10.37
CA LEU A 94 4.35 -0.92 10.23
C LEU A 94 3.82 -0.96 8.78
N PHE A 95 4.69 -0.71 7.80
CA PHE A 95 4.30 -0.81 6.39
C PHE A 95 3.97 -2.25 5.96
N VAL A 96 4.61 -3.27 6.52
CA VAL A 96 4.23 -4.68 6.31
C VAL A 96 2.84 -4.97 6.88
N ILE A 97 2.48 -4.38 8.02
CA ILE A 97 1.12 -4.48 8.58
C ILE A 97 0.11 -3.85 7.63
N PHE A 98 0.36 -2.63 7.15
CA PHE A 98 -0.53 -1.98 6.18
C PHE A 98 -0.67 -2.80 4.90
N TRP A 99 0.40 -3.34 4.35
CA TRP A 99 0.34 -4.26 3.21
C TRP A 99 -0.59 -5.45 3.48
N ARG A 100 -0.47 -6.10 4.65
CA ARG A 100 -1.25 -7.29 5.00
C ARG A 100 -2.76 -7.00 4.98
N PHE A 101 -3.18 -5.85 5.53
CA PHE A 101 -4.59 -5.44 5.55
C PHE A 101 -5.04 -4.87 4.20
N ALA A 102 -4.22 -4.04 3.54
CA ALA A 102 -4.49 -3.47 2.23
C ALA A 102 -4.70 -4.55 1.15
N ARG A 103 -3.94 -5.67 1.19
CA ARG A 103 -4.17 -6.82 0.28
C ARG A 103 -5.52 -7.51 0.47
N LYS A 104 -6.16 -7.34 1.62
CA LYS A 104 -7.54 -7.79 1.88
C LYS A 104 -8.59 -6.77 1.46
N SER A 105 -8.18 -5.67 0.81
CA SER A 105 -9.03 -4.54 0.41
C SER A 105 -9.59 -3.75 1.60
N GLU A 106 -8.90 -3.78 2.74
CA GLU A 106 -9.26 -2.95 3.90
C GLU A 106 -8.90 -1.50 3.64
N GLN A 107 -9.90 -0.64 3.44
CA GLN A 107 -9.69 0.76 3.07
C GLN A 107 -8.91 1.55 4.12
N TRP A 108 -9.14 1.27 5.41
CA TRP A 108 -8.45 1.96 6.51
C TRP A 108 -6.93 1.82 6.41
N ALA A 109 -6.43 0.66 5.97
CA ALA A 109 -4.99 0.41 5.88
C ALA A 109 -4.34 1.27 4.79
N PHE A 110 -5.07 1.51 3.68
CA PHE A 110 -4.63 2.45 2.65
C PHE A 110 -4.62 3.88 3.18
N VAL A 111 -5.70 4.32 3.82
CA VAL A 111 -5.85 5.70 4.30
C VAL A 111 -4.79 6.03 5.36
N VAL A 112 -4.67 5.20 6.40
CA VAL A 112 -3.72 5.40 7.49
C VAL A 112 -2.28 5.29 6.98
N GLY A 113 -1.99 4.29 6.14
CA GLY A 113 -0.65 4.11 5.57
C GLY A 113 -0.23 5.28 4.67
N MET A 114 -1.14 5.80 3.83
CA MET A 114 -0.86 6.99 3.03
C MET A 114 -0.68 8.23 3.90
N ALA A 115 -1.49 8.43 4.94
CA ALA A 115 -1.36 9.58 5.84
C ALA A 115 0.03 9.61 6.49
N ILE A 116 0.50 8.48 7.01
CA ILE A 116 1.85 8.35 7.60
C ILE A 116 2.93 8.62 6.54
N TYR A 117 2.75 8.10 5.34
CA TYR A 117 3.73 8.27 4.27
C TYR A 117 3.77 9.71 3.70
N VAL A 118 2.65 10.44 3.74
CA VAL A 118 2.60 11.89 3.43
C VAL A 118 3.35 12.70 4.49
N LEU A 119 3.20 12.35 5.78
CA LEU A 119 3.96 13.00 6.85
C LEU A 119 5.46 12.79 6.66
N ASP A 120 5.87 11.60 6.23
CA ASP A 120 7.27 11.31 5.88
C ASP A 120 7.73 12.11 4.65
N ALA A 121 6.89 12.23 3.62
CA ALA A 121 7.18 13.06 2.45
C ALA A 121 7.36 14.55 2.81
N ALA A 122 6.64 15.07 3.80
CA ALA A 122 6.81 16.45 4.27
C ALA A 122 8.24 16.69 4.81
N LEU A 123 8.84 15.69 5.47
CA LEU A 123 10.24 15.76 5.90
C LEU A 123 11.19 15.79 4.69
N VAL A 124 10.90 15.02 3.64
CA VAL A 124 11.71 15.03 2.41
C VAL A 124 11.69 16.40 1.72
N PHE A 125 10.51 17.05 1.66
CA PHE A 125 10.39 18.42 1.14
C PHE A 125 11.20 19.42 1.95
N TYR A 126 11.24 19.28 3.28
CA TYR A 126 12.08 20.12 4.15
C TYR A 126 13.57 20.03 3.77
N PHE A 127 14.05 18.83 3.43
CA PHE A 127 15.43 18.61 2.96
C PHE A 127 15.67 18.93 1.48
N LYS A 128 14.65 19.41 0.74
CA LYS A 128 14.71 19.75 -0.70
C LYS A 128 15.24 18.64 -1.61
N ASP A 129 15.06 17.38 -1.23
CA ASP A 129 15.45 16.26 -2.06
C ASP A 129 14.37 15.96 -3.10
N ILE A 130 14.56 16.50 -4.30
CA ILE A 130 13.60 16.41 -5.40
C ILE A 130 13.41 14.96 -5.85
N LEU A 131 14.47 14.14 -5.88
CA LEU A 131 14.38 12.76 -6.35
C LEU A 131 13.61 11.90 -5.35
N ALA A 132 13.90 12.07 -4.06
CA ALA A 132 13.14 11.42 -3.00
C ALA A 132 11.67 11.88 -2.99
N ALA A 133 11.41 13.18 -3.18
CA ALA A 133 10.04 13.70 -3.25
C ALA A 133 9.25 13.10 -4.44
N ALA A 134 9.89 12.98 -5.61
CA ALA A 134 9.29 12.34 -6.78
C ALA A 134 8.97 10.86 -6.52
N PHE A 135 9.86 10.14 -5.85
CA PHE A 135 9.61 8.76 -5.45
C PHE A 135 8.42 8.64 -4.49
N HIS A 136 8.34 9.51 -3.48
CA HIS A 136 7.22 9.54 -2.54
C HIS A 136 5.89 9.82 -3.24
N ALA A 137 5.87 10.81 -4.14
CA ALA A 137 4.69 11.14 -4.94
C ALA A 137 4.26 9.94 -5.82
N TYR A 138 5.21 9.25 -6.44
CA TYR A 138 4.91 8.09 -7.27
C TYR A 138 4.38 6.90 -6.45
N ALA A 139 5.00 6.59 -5.31
CA ALA A 139 4.53 5.55 -4.41
C ALA A 139 3.12 5.88 -3.86
N LEU A 140 2.86 7.13 -3.47
CA LEU A 140 1.53 7.60 -3.07
C LEU A 140 0.51 7.43 -4.19
N TYR A 141 0.84 7.84 -5.42
CA TYR A 141 -0.03 7.68 -6.58
C TYR A 141 -0.40 6.21 -6.81
N ARG A 142 0.57 5.29 -6.70
CA ARG A 142 0.34 3.86 -6.88
C ARG A 142 -0.53 3.25 -5.77
N ILE A 143 -0.30 3.64 -4.52
CA ILE A 143 -1.12 3.22 -3.37
C ILE A 143 -2.55 3.75 -3.52
N TYR A 144 -2.71 5.02 -3.88
CA TYR A 144 -4.00 5.66 -4.14
C TYR A 144 -4.76 4.97 -5.27
N THR A 145 -4.07 4.62 -6.36
CA THR A 145 -4.67 3.87 -7.48
C THR A 145 -5.22 2.52 -6.99
N GLY A 146 -4.47 1.80 -6.16
CA GLY A 146 -4.98 0.56 -5.53
C GLY A 146 -6.22 0.78 -4.67
N MET A 147 -6.21 1.82 -3.82
CA MET A 147 -7.36 2.16 -2.97
C MET A 147 -8.61 2.53 -3.78
N SER A 148 -8.44 3.31 -4.85
CA SER A 148 -9.54 3.73 -5.74
C SER A 148 -10.20 2.56 -6.48
N GLY A 149 -9.50 1.41 -6.61
CA GLY A 149 -10.04 0.18 -7.18
C GLY A 149 -10.98 -0.61 -6.26
N ILE A 150 -10.98 -0.32 -4.95
CA ILE A 150 -11.76 -1.08 -3.96
C ILE A 150 -13.27 -1.04 -4.22
N PRO A 151 -13.91 0.11 -4.50
CA PRO A 151 -15.34 0.15 -4.78
C PRO A 151 -15.75 -0.67 -6.00
N ALA A 152 -14.92 -0.71 -7.05
CA ALA A 152 -15.17 -1.54 -8.23
C ALA A 152 -15.08 -3.03 -7.88
N LEU A 153 -14.05 -3.43 -7.13
CA LEU A 153 -13.89 -4.79 -6.65
C LEU A 153 -15.07 -5.25 -5.78
N GLN A 154 -15.53 -4.40 -4.86
CA GLN A 154 -16.67 -4.70 -3.99
C GLN A 154 -17.97 -4.92 -4.78
N ARG A 155 -18.27 -4.07 -5.77
CA ARG A 155 -19.43 -4.23 -6.65
C ARG A 155 -19.39 -5.54 -7.43
N LEU A 156 -18.22 -5.88 -7.98
CA LEU A 156 -18.04 -7.13 -8.73
C LEU A 156 -18.14 -8.36 -7.82
N GLN A 157 -17.66 -8.27 -6.58
CA GLN A 157 -17.83 -9.32 -5.58
C GLN A 157 -19.30 -9.54 -5.21
N GLN A 158 -20.08 -8.46 -5.06
CA GLN A 158 -21.52 -8.54 -4.81
C GLN A 158 -22.29 -9.13 -5.99
N ALA A 159 -21.95 -8.73 -7.23
CA ALA A 159 -22.59 -9.26 -8.44
C ALA A 159 -22.32 -10.75 -8.67
N LEU A 160 -21.20 -11.27 -8.17
CA LEU A 160 -20.82 -12.68 -8.23
C LEU A 160 -21.24 -13.46 -6.97
N ALA A 161 -21.78 -12.80 -5.95
CA ALA A 161 -22.24 -13.47 -4.74
C ALA A 161 -23.52 -14.28 -5.04
N PRO A 162 -23.65 -15.51 -4.52
CA PRO A 162 -24.91 -16.26 -4.62
C PRO A 162 -26.04 -15.48 -3.95
N ALA A 163 -27.24 -15.50 -4.55
CA ALA A 163 -28.43 -14.92 -3.94
C ALA A 163 -28.65 -15.52 -2.54
N GLY A 164 -28.61 -14.68 -1.50
CA GLY A 164 -28.77 -15.10 -0.10
C GLY A 164 -27.47 -15.30 0.70
N ALA A 165 -26.29 -15.01 0.13
CA ALA A 165 -25.06 -15.02 0.92
C ALA A 165 -25.12 -13.94 2.03
N PRO A 166 -24.78 -14.27 3.29
CA PRO A 166 -24.82 -13.30 4.38
C PRO A 166 -23.89 -12.12 4.08
N ILE A 167 -24.38 -10.90 4.33
CA ILE A 167 -23.57 -9.69 4.26
C ILE A 167 -22.47 -9.84 5.32
N GLN A 168 -21.24 -10.16 4.91
CA GLN A 168 -20.10 -10.14 5.81
C GLN A 168 -19.61 -8.69 5.90
N PRO A 169 -19.76 -8.01 7.06
CA PRO A 169 -19.07 -6.75 7.28
C PRO A 169 -17.56 -7.03 7.22
N ARG A 170 -16.84 -6.25 6.40
CA ARG A 170 -15.37 -6.17 6.45
C ARG A 170 -15.00 -4.96 7.28
#